data_AF-A0A412N5V2-F1
#
_entry.id   AF-A0A412N5V2-F1
#
_cell.length_a   1.000
_cell.length_b   1.000
_cell.length_c   1.000
_cell.angle_alpha   90.00
_cell.angle_beta   90.00
_cell.angle_gamma   90.00
#
_symmetry.space_group_name_H-M   'P 1'
#
loop_
_entity.id
_entity.type
_entity.pdbx_description
1 polymer ?
#
loop_
_entity_poly.entity_id
_entity_poly.type
_entity_poly.pdbx_seq_one_letter_code
_entity_poly.pdbx_strand_id
1 'polypeptide(L)'
;MVWHCDREGLTHSVVHDLLALVYNGPLQADSELSLDAPIRMNEKLRFNNASKYMNVIRNHSGDYAMVREAMKEFPDSEKIIKKLGDLFYDVADYDDDGELVVGNGDAQLDAIKERLVDALVHDMEYDAHTHSTEDVESFCIALVACGVSRCIVLVKPEREEG
;
A
#
# COMPACT_ATOMS: atom_id res chain seq x y z
N MET A 1 9.72 36.42 -6.35
CA MET A 1 10.14 35.01 -6.37
C MET A 1 9.07 34.22 -5.65
N VAL A 2 8.25 33.49 -6.41
CA VAL A 2 7.28 32.58 -5.83
C VAL A 2 8.06 31.31 -5.54
N TRP A 3 8.35 31.05 -4.26
CA TRP A 3 8.80 29.73 -3.85
C TRP A 3 7.64 28.78 -4.16
N HIS A 4 7.74 28.02 -5.26
CA HIS A 4 7.02 26.76 -5.30
C HIS A 4 7.67 25.94 -4.19
N CYS A 5 6.93 25.78 -3.09
CA CYS A 5 7.16 24.67 -2.19
C CYS A 5 6.71 23.44 -2.99
N ASP A 6 7.57 23.02 -3.93
CA ASP A 6 7.52 21.69 -4.51
C ASP A 6 7.69 20.79 -3.29
N ARG A 7 6.63 20.06 -2.95
CA ARG A 7 6.74 19.00 -1.96
C ARG A 7 7.77 18.05 -2.56
N GLU A 8 9.03 18.12 -2.11
CA GLU A 8 10.03 17.15 -2.52
C GLU A 8 9.42 15.80 -2.11
N GLY A 9 9.02 15.01 -3.11
CA GLY A 9 8.45 13.69 -2.87
C GLY A 9 9.42 12.83 -2.07
N LEU A 10 9.01 11.61 -1.73
CA LEU A 10 9.88 10.72 -0.98
C LEU A 10 11.24 10.59 -1.67
N THR A 11 12.31 10.53 -0.89
CA THR A 11 13.65 10.25 -1.42
C THR A 11 13.91 8.75 -1.40
N HIS A 12 14.80 8.30 -2.29
CA HIS A 12 15.09 6.87 -2.44
C HIS A 12 15.59 6.24 -1.12
N SER A 13 16.46 6.94 -0.40
CA SER A 13 16.94 6.49 0.92
C SER A 13 15.82 6.34 1.93
N VAL A 14 14.92 7.32 2.03
CA VAL A 14 13.77 7.26 2.96
C VAL A 14 12.85 6.09 2.61
N VAL A 15 12.54 5.91 1.32
CA VAL A 15 11.73 4.78 0.85
C VAL A 15 12.39 3.44 1.20
N HIS A 16 13.69 3.33 0.96
CA HIS A 16 14.43 2.09 1.22
C HIS A 16 14.45 1.76 2.72
N ASP A 17 14.71 2.73 3.58
CA ASP A 17 14.72 2.55 5.04
C ASP A 17 13.33 2.12 5.56
N LEU A 18 12.27 2.81 5.13
CA LEU A 18 10.90 2.45 5.52
C LEU A 18 10.48 1.08 4.96
N LEU A 19 10.88 0.72 3.74
CA LEU A 19 10.68 -0.63 3.21
C LEU A 19 11.42 -1.69 4.01
N ALA A 20 12.64 -1.40 4.46
CA ALA A 20 13.41 -2.31 5.29
C ALA A 20 12.71 -2.58 6.63
N LEU A 21 12.10 -1.56 7.23
CA LEU A 21 11.26 -1.71 8.43
C LEU A 21 10.04 -2.61 8.13
N VAL A 22 9.31 -2.39 7.03
CA VAL A 22 8.19 -3.29 6.67
C VAL A 22 8.69 -4.72 6.42
N TYR A 23 9.84 -4.89 5.77
CA TYR A 23 10.40 -6.19 5.41
C TYR A 23 10.88 -7.01 6.61
N ASN A 24 11.59 -6.38 7.55
CA ASN A 24 12.16 -7.00 8.75
C ASN A 24 11.23 -6.95 9.96
N GLY A 25 10.31 -5.99 10.00
CA GLY A 25 9.46 -5.70 11.14
C GLY A 25 8.40 -6.75 11.45
N PRO A 26 7.60 -6.51 12.49
CA PRO A 26 6.76 -7.52 13.16
C PRO A 26 5.54 -7.97 12.34
N LEU A 27 5.20 -7.26 11.26
CA LEU A 27 4.13 -7.64 10.35
C LEU A 27 4.37 -9.06 9.80
N GLN A 28 3.38 -9.93 9.94
CA GLN A 28 3.44 -11.31 9.46
C GLN A 28 3.07 -11.40 7.97
N ALA A 29 3.65 -12.39 7.29
CA ALA A 29 3.35 -12.77 5.92
C ALA A 29 3.08 -14.28 5.89
N ASP A 30 1.98 -14.67 6.51
CA ASP A 30 1.63 -16.08 6.70
C ASP A 30 0.77 -16.61 5.55
N SER A 31 0.14 -15.73 4.77
CA SER A 31 -0.74 -16.18 3.68
C SER A 31 0.03 -16.54 2.40
N GLU A 32 -0.34 -17.67 1.80
CA GLU A 32 0.06 -18.09 0.46
C GLU A 32 -0.68 -17.28 -0.62
N LEU A 33 -0.54 -15.96 -0.60
CA LEU A 33 -1.21 -15.08 -1.56
C LEU A 33 -0.57 -15.20 -2.93
N SER A 34 -1.40 -15.56 -3.92
CA SER A 34 -1.01 -15.55 -5.32
C SER A 34 -0.99 -14.11 -5.84
N LEU A 35 0.18 -13.65 -6.28
CA LEU A 35 0.32 -12.38 -6.97
C LEU A 35 -0.23 -12.53 -8.40
N ASP A 36 -1.52 -12.29 -8.54
CA ASP A 36 -2.20 -12.28 -9.82
C ASP A 36 -1.66 -11.20 -10.77
N ALA A 37 -1.92 -11.38 -12.07
CA ALA A 37 -1.54 -10.39 -13.08
C ALA A 37 -2.18 -9.02 -12.77
N PRO A 38 -1.43 -7.91 -12.91
CA PRO A 38 -1.93 -6.59 -12.57
C PRO A 38 -3.13 -6.22 -13.44
N ILE A 39 -4.29 -6.00 -12.81
CA ILE A 39 -5.45 -5.36 -13.44
C ILE A 39 -5.21 -3.86 -13.45
N ARG A 40 -5.89 -3.11 -14.35
CA ARG A 40 -5.79 -1.66 -14.33
C ARG A 40 -6.29 -1.16 -12.96
N MET A 41 -5.37 -0.62 -12.17
CA MET A 41 -5.62 -0.12 -10.81
C MET A 41 -6.86 0.79 -10.72
N ASN A 42 -7.10 1.64 -11.73
CA ASN A 42 -8.28 2.50 -11.79
C ASN A 42 -9.60 1.74 -11.89
N GLU A 43 -9.65 0.62 -12.60
CA GLU A 43 -10.84 -0.22 -12.71
C GLU A 43 -11.11 -0.91 -11.37
N LYS A 44 -10.06 -1.40 -10.72
CA LYS A 44 -10.13 -2.03 -9.39
C LYS A 44 -10.64 -1.07 -8.32
N LEU A 45 -10.08 0.14 -8.28
CA LEU A 45 -10.51 1.17 -7.31
C LEU A 45 -11.96 1.58 -7.53
N ARG A 46 -12.41 1.75 -8.78
CA ARG A 46 -13.82 2.06 -9.09
C ARG A 46 -14.75 0.94 -8.66
N PHE A 47 -14.39 -0.31 -8.94
CA PHE A 47 -15.19 -1.47 -8.57
C PHE A 47 -15.40 -1.56 -7.05
N ASN A 48 -14.37 -1.21 -6.27
CA ASN A 48 -14.41 -1.25 -4.81
C ASN A 48 -14.83 0.06 -4.14
N ASN A 49 -15.48 0.98 -4.86
CA ASN A 49 -15.89 2.28 -4.33
C ASN A 49 -14.74 3.14 -3.74
N ALA A 50 -13.49 2.92 -4.17
CA ALA A 50 -12.29 3.57 -3.65
C ALA A 50 -11.91 4.84 -4.45
N SER A 51 -12.87 5.76 -4.63
CA SER A 51 -12.70 6.94 -5.48
C SER A 51 -11.76 7.98 -4.87
N LYS A 52 -11.69 8.09 -3.53
CA LYS A 52 -10.70 8.93 -2.84
C LYS A 52 -9.30 8.44 -3.20
N TYR A 53 -9.04 7.14 -3.07
CA TYR A 53 -7.72 6.58 -3.34
C TYR A 53 -7.31 6.67 -4.81
N MET A 54 -8.24 6.71 -5.77
CA MET A 54 -7.91 7.05 -7.16
C MET A 54 -7.24 8.43 -7.28
N ASN A 55 -7.77 9.44 -6.57
CA ASN A 55 -7.22 10.79 -6.60
C ASN A 55 -5.92 10.88 -5.79
N VAL A 56 -5.87 10.22 -4.64
CA VAL A 56 -4.67 10.18 -3.78
C VAL A 56 -3.49 9.56 -4.54
N ILE A 57 -3.67 8.39 -5.16
CA ILE A 57 -2.60 7.72 -5.90
C ILE A 57 -2.13 8.55 -7.10
N ARG A 58 -3.05 9.25 -7.78
CA ARG A 58 -2.68 10.18 -8.86
C ARG A 58 -1.83 11.35 -8.34
N ASN A 59 -2.12 11.86 -7.15
CA ASN A 59 -1.36 12.93 -6.52
C ASN A 59 0.03 12.45 -6.04
N HIS A 60 0.11 11.19 -5.61
CA HIS A 60 1.34 10.54 -5.11
C HIS A 60 2.02 9.64 -6.14
N SER A 61 1.83 9.90 -7.45
CA SER A 61 2.33 9.00 -8.49
C SER A 61 3.87 8.90 -8.53
N GLY A 62 4.56 9.97 -8.10
CA GLY A 62 6.01 9.99 -7.97
C GLY A 62 6.49 9.07 -6.85
N ASP A 63 5.91 9.20 -5.67
CA ASP A 63 6.18 8.36 -4.50
C ASP A 63 5.89 6.88 -4.80
N TYR A 64 4.75 6.60 -5.47
CA TYR A 64 4.40 5.25 -5.92
C TYR A 64 5.47 4.64 -6.84
N ALA A 65 5.93 5.40 -7.83
CA ALA A 65 6.97 4.92 -8.73
C ALA A 65 8.26 4.62 -7.96
N MET A 66 8.62 5.47 -6.99
CA MET A 66 9.82 5.29 -6.19
C MET A 66 9.75 4.05 -5.29
N VAL A 67 8.65 3.87 -4.55
CA VAL A 67 8.42 2.66 -3.74
C VAL A 67 8.47 1.41 -4.62
N ARG A 68 7.79 1.44 -5.78
CA ARG A 68 7.79 0.31 -6.71
C ARG A 68 9.18 -0.05 -7.22
N GLU A 69 10.03 0.94 -7.51
CA GLU A 69 11.41 0.66 -7.94
C GLU A 69 12.27 0.16 -6.78
N ALA A 70 12.18 0.79 -5.61
CA ALA A 70 12.93 0.39 -4.42
C ALA A 70 12.60 -1.03 -3.95
N MET A 71 11.34 -1.44 -4.06
CA MET A 71 10.92 -2.82 -3.78
C MET A 71 11.70 -3.86 -4.59
N LYS A 72 12.12 -3.56 -5.82
CA LYS A 72 12.87 -4.52 -6.66
C LYS A 72 14.28 -4.79 -6.15
N GLU A 73 14.80 -3.93 -5.29
CA GLU A 73 16.12 -4.08 -4.68
C GLU A 73 16.12 -5.13 -3.56
N PHE A 74 14.93 -5.48 -3.05
CA PHE A 74 14.77 -6.51 -2.04
C PHE A 74 14.67 -7.91 -2.67
N PRO A 75 15.45 -8.89 -2.19
CA PRO A 75 15.48 -10.24 -2.77
C PRO A 75 14.14 -10.99 -2.64
N ASP A 76 13.34 -10.66 -1.62
CA ASP A 76 11.98 -11.18 -1.44
C ASP A 76 10.98 -10.02 -1.32
N SER A 77 10.89 -9.21 -2.37
CA SER A 77 9.93 -8.11 -2.46
C SER A 77 8.46 -8.57 -2.40
N GLU A 78 8.21 -9.87 -2.64
CA GLU A 78 6.88 -10.48 -2.52
C GLU A 78 6.44 -10.56 -1.06
N LYS A 79 7.37 -10.82 -0.12
CA LYS A 79 7.09 -10.77 1.33
C LYS A 79 6.42 -9.47 1.75
N ILE A 80 6.90 -8.32 1.25
CA ILE A 80 6.33 -7.00 1.57
C ILE A 80 4.87 -6.92 1.13
N ILE A 81 4.57 -7.43 -0.08
CA ILE A 81 3.22 -7.42 -0.63
C ILE A 81 2.31 -8.42 0.09
N LYS A 82 2.85 -9.57 0.54
CA LYS A 82 2.12 -10.54 1.35
C LYS A 82 1.73 -9.97 2.72
N LYS A 83 2.66 -9.30 3.42
CA LYS A 83 2.37 -8.58 4.67
C LYS A 83 1.24 -7.57 4.49
N LEU A 84 1.28 -6.81 3.39
CA LEU A 84 0.22 -5.87 3.05
C LEU A 84 -1.12 -6.57 2.75
N GLY A 85 -1.06 -7.74 2.14
CA GLY A 85 -2.21 -8.61 1.93
C GLY A 85 -2.86 -9.07 3.22
N ASP A 86 -2.07 -9.60 4.14
CA ASP A 86 -2.57 -10.06 5.45
C ASP A 86 -3.23 -8.91 6.21
N LEU A 87 -2.65 -7.70 6.16
CA LEU A 87 -3.27 -6.50 6.71
C LEU A 87 -4.60 -6.16 6.03
N PHE A 88 -4.71 -6.35 4.71
CA PHE A 88 -5.98 -6.16 3.99
C PHE A 88 -7.02 -7.17 4.43
N TYR A 89 -6.69 -8.47 4.48
CA TYR A 89 -7.63 -9.50 4.92
C TYR A 89 -8.12 -9.26 6.36
N ASP A 90 -7.31 -8.67 7.24
CA ASP A 90 -7.78 -8.35 8.60
C ASP A 90 -8.78 -7.18 8.67
N VAL A 91 -8.77 -6.26 7.70
CA VAL A 91 -9.74 -5.13 7.64
C VAL A 91 -10.82 -5.27 6.59
N ALA A 92 -10.73 -6.30 5.73
CA ALA A 92 -11.66 -6.50 4.64
C ALA A 92 -13.03 -6.90 5.17
N ASP A 93 -14.05 -6.59 4.36
CA ASP A 93 -15.40 -7.04 4.61
C ASP A 93 -15.60 -8.42 3.98
N TYR A 94 -16.30 -9.29 4.71
CA TYR A 94 -16.65 -10.64 4.28
C TYR A 94 -18.16 -10.83 4.31
N ASP A 95 -18.68 -11.66 3.41
CA ASP A 95 -20.06 -12.15 3.51
C ASP A 95 -20.20 -13.27 4.56
N ASP A 96 -21.43 -13.78 4.69
CA ASP A 96 -21.76 -14.87 5.59
C ASP A 96 -21.07 -16.20 5.22
N ASP A 97 -20.57 -16.34 3.98
CA ASP A 97 -19.81 -17.49 3.50
C ASP A 97 -18.29 -17.34 3.73
N GLY A 98 -17.84 -16.18 4.21
CA GLY A 98 -16.43 -15.87 4.47
C GLY A 98 -15.66 -15.43 3.22
N GLU A 99 -16.36 -15.06 2.15
CA GLU A 99 -15.76 -14.56 0.91
C GLU A 99 -15.64 -13.03 0.95
N LEU A 100 -14.59 -12.50 0.30
CA LEU A 100 -14.35 -11.06 0.23
C LEU A 100 -15.48 -10.37 -0.54
N VAL A 101 -16.13 -9.39 0.08
CA VAL A 101 -17.18 -8.60 -0.57
C VAL A 101 -16.73 -7.21 -0.97
N VAL A 102 -17.35 -6.72 -2.04
CA VAL A 102 -17.16 -5.34 -2.50
C VAL A 102 -17.81 -4.40 -1.49
N GLY A 103 -16.96 -3.76 -0.67
CA GLY A 103 -17.38 -2.84 0.38
C GLY A 103 -17.01 -1.39 0.10
N ASN A 104 -16.72 -0.67 1.19
CA ASN A 104 -16.16 0.68 1.13
C ASN A 104 -14.62 0.58 1.05
N GLY A 105 -14.11 0.45 -0.17
CA GLY A 105 -12.67 0.33 -0.40
C GLY A 105 -11.88 1.54 0.09
N ASP A 106 -12.45 2.75 0.11
CA ASP A 106 -11.75 3.91 0.68
C ASP A 106 -11.50 3.73 2.20
N ALA A 107 -12.50 3.24 2.95
CA ALA A 107 -12.35 2.96 4.38
C ALA A 107 -11.38 1.81 4.66
N GLN A 108 -11.43 0.75 3.85
CA GLN A 108 -10.50 -0.39 3.94
C GLN A 108 -9.06 0.07 3.70
N LEU A 109 -8.81 0.85 2.65
CA LEU A 109 -7.47 1.36 2.33
C LEU A 109 -6.96 2.37 3.38
N ASP A 110 -7.84 3.20 3.95
CA ASP A 110 -7.48 4.09 5.07
C ASP A 110 -7.08 3.27 6.31
N ALA A 111 -7.81 2.21 6.65
CA ALA A 111 -7.49 1.34 7.78
C ALA A 111 -6.14 0.62 7.61
N ILE A 112 -5.83 0.13 6.40
CA ILE A 112 -4.51 -0.46 6.10
C ILE A 112 -3.41 0.59 6.27
N LYS A 113 -3.62 1.80 5.73
CA LYS A 113 -2.65 2.89 5.84
C LYS A 113 -2.40 3.24 7.31
N GLU A 114 -3.45 3.40 8.10
CA GLU A 114 -3.33 3.69 9.54
C GLU A 114 -2.55 2.61 10.29
N ARG A 115 -2.80 1.33 9.99
CA ARG A 115 -2.04 0.23 10.60
C ARG A 115 -0.59 0.15 10.13
N LEU A 116 -0.30 0.49 8.88
CA LEU A 116 1.09 0.59 8.41
C LEU A 116 1.84 1.73 9.12
N VAL A 117 1.21 2.90 9.23
CA VAL A 117 1.78 4.04 9.96
C VAL A 117 2.03 3.65 11.41
N ASP A 118 1.05 3.02 12.07
CA ASP A 118 1.16 2.56 13.45
C ASP A 118 2.29 1.53 13.63
N ALA A 119 2.35 0.52 12.74
CA ALA A 119 3.39 -0.50 12.78
C ALA A 119 4.80 0.07 12.56
N LEU A 120 4.95 1.07 11.68
CA LEU A 120 6.22 1.73 11.44
C LEU A 120 6.63 2.60 12.62
N VAL A 121 5.74 3.44 13.13
CA VAL A 121 6.05 4.39 14.21
C VAL A 121 6.34 3.68 15.53
N HIS A 122 5.73 2.51 15.76
CA HIS A 122 5.99 1.68 16.94
C HIS A 122 7.14 0.67 16.75
N ASP A 123 7.76 0.59 15.57
CA ASP A 123 8.92 -0.24 15.36
C ASP A 123 10.11 0.29 16.17
N MET A 124 10.86 -0.61 16.83
CA MET A 124 12.01 -0.21 17.64
C MET A 124 13.15 0.38 16.81
N GLU A 125 13.21 0.05 15.52
CA GLU A 125 14.21 0.56 14.58
C GLU A 125 13.77 1.88 13.90
N TYR A 126 12.55 2.35 14.16
CA TYR A 126 12.06 3.62 13.61
C TYR A 126 12.68 4.83 14.30
N ASP A 127 13.33 5.69 13.52
CA ASP A 127 13.91 6.94 14.00
C ASP A 127 13.06 8.15 13.57
N ALA A 128 12.31 8.69 14.54
CA ALA A 128 11.46 9.88 14.36
C ALA A 128 12.26 11.17 14.08
N HIS A 129 13.59 11.16 14.23
CA HIS A 129 14.45 12.28 13.87
C HIS A 129 14.84 12.28 12.39
N THR A 130 14.80 11.10 11.75
CA THR A 130 15.18 10.87 10.35
C THR A 130 13.97 10.84 9.42
N HIS A 131 12.81 10.39 9.91
CA HIS A 131 11.58 10.28 9.11
C HIS A 131 10.49 11.20 9.65
N SER A 132 10.03 12.16 8.85
CA SER A 132 8.88 12.98 9.23
C SER A 132 7.58 12.17 9.15
N THR A 133 6.57 12.57 9.91
CA THR A 133 5.24 11.94 9.82
C THR A 133 4.66 12.02 8.41
N GLU A 134 4.90 13.12 7.70
CA GLU A 134 4.44 13.30 6.30
C GLU A 134 5.12 12.32 5.34
N ASP A 135 6.39 11.98 5.56
CA ASP A 135 7.11 10.98 4.78
C ASP A 135 6.54 9.58 5.02
N VAL A 136 6.30 9.23 6.29
CA VAL A 136 5.71 7.94 6.66
C VAL A 136 4.31 7.79 6.04
N GLU A 137 3.49 8.83 6.12
CA GLU A 137 2.15 8.83 5.51
C GLU A 137 2.21 8.69 3.98
N SER A 138 3.07 9.46 3.32
CA SER A 138 3.23 9.42 1.86
C SER A 138 3.76 8.05 1.41
N PHE A 139 4.68 7.47 2.19
CA PHE A 139 5.19 6.11 1.98
C PHE A 139 4.10 5.06 2.10
N CYS A 140 3.28 5.13 3.17
CA CYS A 140 2.18 4.19 3.38
C CYS A 140 1.15 4.26 2.25
N ILE A 141 0.82 5.47 1.77
CA ILE A 141 -0.05 5.67 0.61
C ILE A 141 0.52 4.99 -0.64
N ALA A 142 1.81 5.21 -0.92
CA ALA A 142 2.50 4.62 -2.07
C ALA A 142 2.58 3.09 -1.98
N LEU A 143 2.83 2.55 -0.79
CA LEU A 143 2.89 1.10 -0.54
C LEU A 143 1.51 0.45 -0.71
N VAL A 144 0.44 1.07 -0.20
CA VAL A 144 -0.94 0.63 -0.42
C VAL A 144 -1.27 0.59 -1.91
N ALA A 145 -0.84 1.60 -2.68
CA ALA A 145 -1.00 1.61 -4.13
C ALA A 145 -0.27 0.44 -4.82
N CYS A 146 0.91 0.04 -4.34
CA CYS A 146 1.60 -1.17 -4.81
C CYS A 146 0.77 -2.43 -4.54
N GLY A 147 0.14 -2.55 -3.38
CA GLY A 147 -0.75 -3.67 -3.05
C GLY A 147 -1.98 -3.74 -3.95
N VAL A 148 -2.62 -2.60 -4.22
CA VAL A 148 -3.76 -2.53 -5.14
C VAL A 148 -3.33 -2.89 -6.56
N SER A 149 -2.17 -2.39 -7.02
CA SER A 149 -1.64 -2.68 -8.34
C SER A 149 -1.20 -4.14 -8.52
N ARG A 150 -0.73 -4.83 -7.47
CA ARG A 150 -0.37 -6.26 -7.50
C ARG A 150 -1.54 -7.21 -7.21
N CYS A 151 -2.76 -6.68 -7.27
CA CYS A 151 -4.01 -7.44 -7.18
C CYS A 151 -4.33 -8.11 -5.85
N ILE A 152 -3.51 -7.98 -4.80
CA ILE A 152 -3.83 -8.52 -3.47
C ILE A 152 -4.89 -7.68 -2.75
N VAL A 153 -4.74 -6.35 -2.77
CA VAL A 153 -5.58 -5.45 -1.97
C VAL A 153 -6.82 -5.06 -2.76
N LEU A 154 -8.01 -5.20 -2.17
CA LEU A 154 -9.36 -5.03 -2.77
C LEU A 154 -9.84 -6.21 -3.64
N VAL A 155 -11.16 -6.34 -3.79
CA VAL A 155 -11.80 -7.38 -4.62
C VAL A 155 -11.42 -7.17 -6.09
N LYS A 156 -11.09 -8.28 -6.76
CA LYS A 156 -10.80 -8.30 -8.19
C LYS A 156 -12.13 -8.19 -8.95
N PRO A 157 -12.33 -7.20 -9.83
CA PRO A 157 -13.46 -7.24 -10.74
C PRO A 157 -13.32 -8.50 -11.60
N GLU A 158 -14.29 -9.39 -11.57
CA GLU A 158 -14.35 -10.49 -12.53
C GLU A 158 -14.32 -9.87 -13.93
N ARG A 159 -13.26 -10.18 -14.70
CA ARG A 159 -13.34 -9.92 -16.13
C ARG A 159 -14.35 -10.92 -16.64
N GLU A 160 -15.55 -10.47 -16.99
CA GLU A 160 -16.36 -11.21 -17.94
C GLU A 160 -15.49 -11.39 -19.19
N GLU A 161 -14.94 -12.59 -19.37
CA GLU A 161 -14.34 -13.00 -20.63
C GLU A 161 -15.49 -13.11 -21.63
N GLY A 162 -15.79 -11.99 -22.29
CA GLY A 162 -16.69 -11.93 -23.44
C GLY A 162 -16.02 -12.44 -24.71
#